data_AF-A0A7X3VBP1-F1
#
_entry.id   AF-A0A7X3VBP1-F1
#
_cell.length_a   1.000
_cell.length_b   1.000
_cell.length_c   1.000
_cell.angle_alpha   90.00
_cell.angle_beta   90.00
_cell.angle_gamma   90.00
#
_symmetry.space_group_name_H-M   'P 1'
#
loop_
_entity.id
_entity.type
_entity.pdbx_description
1 polymer ?
#
loop_
_entity_poly.entity_id
_entity_poly.type
_entity_poly.pdbx_seq_one_letter_code
_entity_poly.pdbx_strand_id
1 'polypeptide(L)'
;MKLRTLGFGSLVGVMLAAPMIAMMYVAQHLVKLSFTPFDLFDWIARLLPGPVVTFGIDRMVDMLLLFGASVSGTAKTAEQGMAVGLFFVGVVVATIIVFWYVEARDQAEWGGLGPLLGVILGIPAGIVTAYIGQSTLHPAINFLWVFALFITWGNLTVKSGRRLLTVPATPAELESAEDGEEVQEERSVQVIDRRKFLIQMGVATATITVAGAGLGRTLAVSERERLENELAAIQSRQMPDMPPMIELPNE
;
A
#
# COMPACT_ATOMS: atom_id res chain seq x y z
N MET A 1 4.59 18.21 19.48
CA MET A 1 4.10 16.83 19.25
C MET A 1 4.87 15.91 20.18
N LYS A 2 4.22 15.04 20.96
CA LYS A 2 4.93 14.18 21.93
C LYS A 2 5.70 13.08 21.19
N LEU A 3 6.93 12.77 21.62
CA LEU A 3 7.79 11.74 21.01
C LEU A 3 7.08 10.37 20.93
N ARG A 4 6.27 10.06 21.93
CA ARG A 4 5.47 8.83 22.01
C ARG A 4 4.46 8.70 20.87
N THR A 5 3.80 9.80 20.49
CA THR A 5 2.78 9.82 19.45
C THR A 5 3.40 9.67 18.07
N LEU A 6 4.55 10.31 17.85
CA LEU A 6 5.35 10.12 16.65
C LEU A 6 5.80 8.65 16.52
N GLY A 7 6.29 8.06 17.62
CA GLY A 7 6.73 6.66 17.66
C GLY A 7 5.60 5.68 17.33
N PHE A 8 4.45 5.79 18.00
CA PHE A 8 3.31 4.92 17.71
C PHE A 8 2.70 5.15 16.33
N GLY A 9 2.56 6.41 15.90
CA GLY A 9 2.07 6.73 14.56
C GLY A 9 2.96 6.16 13.46
N SER A 10 4.28 6.28 13.61
CA SER A 10 5.24 5.72 12.65
C SER A 10 5.17 4.19 12.62
N LEU A 11 5.15 3.55 13.80
CA LEU A 11 5.08 2.09 13.90
C LEU A 11 3.80 1.54 13.26
N VAL A 12 2.64 2.10 13.62
CA VAL A 12 1.35 1.70 13.04
C VAL A 12 1.31 1.99 11.54
N GLY A 13 1.89 3.11 11.10
CA GLY A 13 1.96 3.48 9.70
C GLY A 13 2.73 2.44 8.88
N VAL A 14 3.91 2.03 9.36
CA VAL A 14 4.72 0.97 8.74
C VAL A 14 3.94 -0.35 8.70
N MET A 15 3.29 -0.70 9.82
CA MET A 15 2.54 -1.94 9.95
C MET A 15 1.30 -2.01 9.05
N LEU A 16 0.67 -0.88 8.74
CA LEU A 16 -0.50 -0.82 7.87
C LEU A 16 -0.13 -0.60 6.39
N ALA A 17 0.96 0.11 6.09
CA ALA A 17 1.39 0.35 4.72
C ALA A 17 1.81 -0.94 4.00
N ALA A 18 2.63 -1.78 4.65
CA ALA A 18 3.12 -3.03 4.07
C ALA A 18 2.01 -4.01 3.63
N PRO A 19 1.00 -4.36 4.46
CA PRO A 19 -0.06 -5.28 4.06
C PRO A 19 -1.02 -4.65 3.05
N MET A 20 -1.23 -3.32 3.11
CA MET A 20 -2.04 -2.63 2.11
C MET A 20 -1.41 -2.70 0.72
N ILE A 21 -0.10 -2.42 0.62
CA ILE A 21 0.65 -2.56 -0.64
C ILE A 21 0.63 -4.02 -1.12
N ALA A 22 0.83 -4.99 -0.22
CA ALA A 22 0.78 -6.41 -0.57
C ALA A 22 -0.60 -6.82 -1.12
N MET A 23 -1.70 -6.37 -0.51
CA MET A 23 -3.06 -6.60 -1.04
C MET A 23 -3.26 -5.98 -2.42
N MET A 24 -2.80 -4.75 -2.64
CA MET A 24 -2.86 -4.11 -3.96
C MET A 24 -2.07 -4.91 -5.00
N TYR A 25 -0.87 -5.38 -4.64
CA TYR A 25 -0.01 -6.16 -5.53
C TYR A 25 -0.64 -7.51 -5.91
N VAL A 26 -1.21 -8.22 -4.93
CA VAL A 26 -1.95 -9.47 -5.18
C VAL A 26 -3.16 -9.22 -6.06
N ALA A 27 -3.95 -8.17 -5.77
CA ALA A 27 -5.13 -7.83 -6.56
C ALA A 27 -4.77 -7.52 -8.02
N GLN A 28 -3.65 -6.85 -8.26
CA GLN A 28 -3.14 -6.62 -9.61
C GLN A 28 -2.86 -7.93 -10.36
N HIS A 29 -2.24 -8.92 -9.71
CA HIS A 29 -1.88 -10.17 -10.39
C HIS A 29 -3.04 -11.18 -10.47
N LEU A 30 -3.96 -11.17 -9.51
CA LEU A 30 -5.10 -12.11 -9.49
C LEU A 30 -6.25 -11.67 -10.39
N VAL A 31 -6.63 -10.40 -10.32
CA VAL A 31 -7.84 -9.89 -10.97
C VAL A 31 -7.57 -8.69 -11.88
N LYS A 32 -6.29 -8.37 -12.14
CA LYS A 32 -5.88 -7.27 -13.02
C LYS A 32 -6.43 -5.91 -12.60
N LEU A 33 -6.63 -5.72 -11.29
CA LEU A 33 -6.91 -4.39 -10.73
C LEU A 33 -5.67 -3.50 -10.85
N SER A 34 -5.87 -2.19 -10.88
CA SER A 34 -4.76 -1.25 -10.96
C SER A 34 -3.96 -1.26 -9.66
N PHE A 35 -2.66 -0.99 -9.77
CA PHE A 35 -1.77 -0.88 -8.64
C PHE A 35 -1.53 0.58 -8.29
N THR A 36 -2.33 1.08 -7.34
CA THR A 36 -2.38 2.49 -6.94
C THR A 36 -1.02 3.16 -6.71
N PRO A 37 0.02 2.51 -6.14
CA PRO A 37 1.33 3.14 -6.01
C PRO A 37 1.90 3.62 -7.35
N PHE A 38 1.73 2.85 -8.43
CA PHE A 38 2.20 3.22 -9.78
C PHE A 38 1.33 4.31 -10.39
N ASP A 39 0.01 4.19 -10.26
CA ASP A 39 -0.93 5.17 -10.84
C ASP A 39 -0.77 6.55 -10.19
N LEU A 40 -0.57 6.58 -8.87
CA LEU A 40 -0.34 7.83 -8.13
C LEU A 40 1.02 8.43 -8.48
N PHE A 41 2.06 7.61 -8.63
CA PHE A 41 3.38 8.08 -9.06
C PHE A 41 3.33 8.70 -10.47
N ASP A 42 2.67 8.03 -11.41
CA ASP A 42 2.47 8.55 -12.77
C ASP A 42 1.65 9.85 -12.76
N TRP A 43 0.57 9.90 -11.98
CA TRP A 43 -0.22 11.13 -11.81
C TRP A 43 0.60 12.30 -11.27
N ILE A 44 1.43 12.06 -10.24
CA ILE A 44 2.31 13.08 -9.68
C ILE A 44 3.34 13.53 -10.71
N ALA A 45 3.98 12.60 -11.42
CA ALA A 45 4.97 12.92 -12.45
C ALA A 45 4.40 13.79 -13.57
N ARG A 46 3.11 13.60 -13.93
CA ARG A 46 2.40 14.43 -14.92
C ARG A 46 2.05 15.83 -14.44
N LEU A 47 1.95 16.04 -13.13
CA LEU A 47 1.65 17.35 -12.53
C LEU A 47 2.89 18.17 -12.19
N LEU A 48 4.05 17.52 -12.08
CA LEU A 48 5.29 18.19 -11.75
C LEU A 48 5.79 19.05 -12.92
N PRO A 49 6.36 20.24 -12.65
CA PRO A 49 7.04 21.01 -13.68
C PRO A 49 8.16 20.19 -14.31
N GLY A 50 8.34 20.30 -15.63
CA GLY A 50 9.37 19.57 -16.38
C GLY A 50 10.76 19.53 -15.71
N PRO A 51 11.30 20.66 -15.19
CA PRO A 51 12.59 20.68 -14.51
C PRO A 51 12.66 19.81 -13.25
N VAL A 52 11.56 19.62 -12.53
CA VAL A 52 11.51 18.77 -11.33
C VAL A 52 11.55 17.30 -11.71
N VAL A 53 10.86 16.94 -12.79
CA VAL A 53 10.86 15.57 -13.32
C VAL A 53 12.25 15.20 -13.85
N THR A 54 12.87 16.09 -14.65
CA THR A 54 14.23 15.84 -15.17
C THR A 54 15.23 15.73 -14.03
N PHE A 55 15.16 16.62 -13.03
CA PHE A 55 16.00 16.51 -11.83
C PHE A 55 15.87 15.14 -11.14
N GLY A 56 14.65 14.63 -10.99
CA GLY A 56 14.41 13.31 -10.39
C GLY A 56 15.00 12.18 -11.24
N ILE A 57 14.80 12.22 -12.55
CA ILE A 57 15.35 11.23 -13.49
C ILE A 57 16.87 11.25 -13.48
N ASP A 58 17.49 12.43 -13.54
CA ASP A 58 18.95 12.59 -13.52
C ASP A 58 19.53 12.00 -12.23
N ARG A 59 18.93 12.29 -11.07
CA ARG A 59 19.36 11.72 -9.80
C ARG A 59 19.18 10.20 -9.72
N MET A 60 18.11 9.66 -10.30
CA MET A 60 17.93 8.22 -10.39
C MET A 60 19.03 7.60 -11.26
N VAL A 61 19.32 8.18 -12.42
CA VAL A 61 20.36 7.70 -13.35
C VAL A 61 21.74 7.78 -12.68
N ASP A 62 22.08 8.90 -12.05
CA ASP A 62 23.34 9.08 -11.33
C ASP A 62 23.52 8.02 -10.24
N MET A 63 22.48 7.74 -9.46
CA MET A 63 22.53 6.70 -8.43
C MET A 63 22.70 5.31 -9.03
N LEU A 64 22.02 4.98 -10.13
CA LEU A 64 22.21 3.70 -10.82
C LEU A 64 23.65 3.55 -11.33
N LEU A 65 24.20 4.59 -11.97
CA LEU A 65 25.58 4.59 -12.44
C LEU A 65 26.59 4.52 -11.29
N LEU A 66 26.33 5.21 -10.18
CA LEU A 66 27.15 5.17 -8.96
C LEU A 66 27.25 3.75 -8.39
N PHE A 67 26.15 3.00 -8.41
CA PHE A 67 26.11 1.59 -7.99
C PHE A 67 26.55 0.60 -9.08
N GLY A 68 27.02 1.09 -10.24
CA GLY A 68 27.45 0.25 -11.36
C GLY A 68 26.33 -0.51 -12.06
N ALA A 69 25.06 -0.10 -11.86
CA ALA A 69 23.90 -0.73 -12.48
C ALA A 69 23.66 -0.20 -13.90
N SER A 70 23.21 -1.09 -14.80
CA SER A 70 22.81 -0.68 -16.16
C SER A 70 21.52 0.14 -16.11
N VAL A 71 21.53 1.35 -16.64
CA VAL A 71 20.32 2.20 -16.69
C VAL A 71 19.20 1.51 -17.48
N SER A 72 19.50 0.97 -18.66
CA SER A 72 18.51 0.28 -19.51
C SER A 72 17.88 -0.96 -18.85
N GLY A 73 18.64 -1.70 -18.05
CA GLY A 73 18.16 -2.89 -17.35
C GLY A 73 17.48 -2.62 -16.01
N THR A 74 17.78 -1.49 -15.35
CA THR A 74 17.38 -1.24 -13.95
C THR A 74 16.46 -0.04 -13.79
N ALA A 75 16.41 0.90 -14.73
CA ALA A 75 15.59 2.12 -14.61
C ALA A 75 14.12 1.81 -14.29
N LYS A 76 13.50 0.85 -14.99
CA LYS A 76 12.11 0.48 -14.72
C LYS A 76 11.89 -0.05 -13.31
N THR A 77 12.82 -0.86 -12.81
CA THR A 77 12.77 -1.37 -11.43
C THR A 77 12.95 -0.25 -10.42
N ALA A 78 13.84 0.71 -10.70
CA ALA A 78 14.05 1.89 -9.87
C ALA A 78 12.79 2.77 -9.81
N GLU A 79 12.14 3.04 -10.94
CA GLU A 79 10.85 3.75 -11.01
C GLU A 79 9.78 3.05 -10.15
N GLN A 80 9.63 1.74 -10.31
CA GLN A 80 8.66 0.95 -9.54
C GLN A 80 9.00 0.97 -8.04
N GLY A 81 10.28 0.87 -7.69
CA GLY A 81 10.75 0.99 -6.31
C GLY A 81 10.46 2.36 -5.71
N MET A 82 10.67 3.44 -6.46
CA MET A 82 10.33 4.81 -6.04
C MET A 82 8.83 4.98 -5.86
N ALA A 83 8.01 4.45 -6.77
CA ALA A 83 6.55 4.53 -6.66
C ALA A 83 6.03 3.83 -5.40
N VAL A 84 6.49 2.60 -5.15
CA VAL A 84 6.14 1.84 -3.93
C VAL A 84 6.68 2.55 -2.68
N GLY A 85 7.91 3.04 -2.71
CA GLY A 85 8.54 3.73 -1.60
C GLY A 85 7.84 5.04 -1.24
N LEU A 86 7.50 5.86 -2.23
CA LEU A 86 6.81 7.14 -2.05
C LEU A 86 5.39 6.91 -1.52
N PHE A 87 4.69 5.91 -2.04
CA PHE A 87 3.39 5.52 -1.51
C PHE A 87 3.48 5.02 -0.06
N PHE A 88 4.45 4.15 0.25
CA PHE A 88 4.70 3.66 1.61
C PHE A 88 4.96 4.81 2.59
N VAL A 89 5.88 5.72 2.24
CA VAL A 89 6.19 6.90 3.06
C VAL A 89 4.95 7.80 3.20
N GLY A 90 4.19 8.01 2.13
CA GLY A 90 2.94 8.78 2.17
C GLY A 90 1.93 8.21 3.16
N VAL A 91 1.74 6.89 3.17
CA VAL A 91 0.85 6.22 4.13
C VAL A 91 1.36 6.36 5.57
N VAL A 92 2.66 6.18 5.80
CA VAL A 92 3.27 6.35 7.13
C VAL A 92 3.07 7.79 7.64
N VAL A 93 3.37 8.78 6.80
CA VAL A 93 3.19 10.20 7.14
C VAL A 93 1.72 10.52 7.42
N ALA A 94 0.79 10.01 6.60
CA ALA A 94 -0.64 10.17 6.84
C ALA A 94 -1.06 9.58 8.20
N THR A 95 -0.58 8.38 8.55
CA THR A 95 -0.84 7.77 9.87
C THR A 95 -0.29 8.65 11.01
N ILE A 96 0.93 9.18 10.87
CA ILE A 96 1.55 10.08 11.86
C ILE A 96 0.68 11.33 12.08
N ILE A 97 0.21 11.95 11.00
CA ILE A 97 -0.66 13.13 11.07
C ILE A 97 -1.98 12.80 11.78
N VAL A 98 -2.57 11.64 11.49
CA VAL A 98 -3.80 11.19 12.16
C VAL A 98 -3.57 10.96 13.64
N PHE A 99 -2.48 10.30 14.03
CA PHE A 99 -2.12 10.10 15.44
C PHE A 99 -1.92 11.42 16.18
N TRP A 100 -1.27 12.38 15.55
CA TRP A 100 -1.13 13.73 16.08
C TRP A 100 -2.48 14.42 16.28
N TYR A 101 -3.35 14.37 15.27
CA TYR A 101 -4.67 14.99 15.33
C TYR A 101 -5.57 14.36 16.40
N VAL A 102 -5.58 13.03 16.47
CA VAL A 102 -6.37 12.26 17.45
C VAL A 102 -5.88 12.49 18.88
N GLU A 103 -4.56 12.64 19.12
CA GLU A 103 -4.05 13.00 20.44
C GLU A 103 -4.53 14.39 20.90
N ALA A 104 -4.74 15.32 19.97
CA ALA A 104 -5.14 16.69 20.27
C ALA A 104 -6.66 16.88 20.47
N ARG A 105 -7.47 15.83 20.33
CA ARG A 105 -8.94 15.88 20.38
C ARG A 105 -9.51 14.95 21.45
N ASP A 106 -10.67 15.30 21.97
CA ASP A 106 -11.40 14.47 22.93
C ASP A 106 -11.85 13.15 22.31
N GLN A 107 -11.81 12.08 23.13
CA GLN A 107 -12.06 10.71 22.65
C GLN A 107 -13.49 10.51 22.12
N ALA A 108 -14.44 11.32 22.60
CA ALA A 108 -15.82 11.33 22.14
C ALA A 108 -15.94 11.70 20.66
N GLU A 109 -15.02 12.51 20.12
CA GLU A 109 -15.05 12.99 18.73
C GLU A 109 -14.49 11.97 17.72
N TRP A 110 -13.95 10.83 18.19
CA TRP A 110 -13.23 9.90 17.32
C TRP A 110 -14.15 9.02 16.45
N GLY A 111 -15.47 8.99 16.72
CA GLY A 111 -16.43 8.03 16.16
C GLY A 111 -16.55 7.99 14.63
N GLY A 112 -16.30 9.11 13.95
CA GLY A 112 -16.39 9.22 12.49
C GLY A 112 -15.06 9.46 11.78
N LEU A 113 -13.97 9.69 12.52
CA LEU A 113 -12.69 10.11 11.92
C LEU A 113 -12.10 9.06 11.00
N GLY A 114 -12.21 7.77 11.34
CA GLY A 114 -11.63 6.68 10.54
C GLY A 114 -12.20 6.61 9.12
N PRO A 115 -13.53 6.43 8.96
CA PRO A 115 -14.17 6.47 7.65
C PRO A 115 -13.95 7.81 6.93
N LEU A 116 -14.06 8.94 7.64
CA LEU A 116 -13.86 10.27 7.04
C LEU A 116 -12.47 10.41 6.40
N LEU A 117 -11.41 10.00 7.10
CA LEU A 117 -10.04 10.00 6.58
C LEU A 117 -9.89 9.08 5.37
N GLY A 118 -10.51 7.90 5.43
CA GLY A 118 -10.56 6.98 4.31
C GLY A 118 -11.30 7.54 3.10
N VAL A 119 -12.36 8.33 3.29
CA VAL A 119 -13.05 9.05 2.20
C VAL A 119 -12.13 10.12 1.61
N ILE A 120 -11.54 10.95 2.46
CA ILE A 120 -10.70 12.09 2.05
C ILE A 120 -9.51 11.62 1.21
N LEU A 121 -8.86 10.51 1.58
CA LEU A 121 -7.72 9.97 0.84
C LEU A 121 -8.13 8.99 -0.28
N GLY A 122 -9.18 8.21 -0.03
CA GLY A 122 -9.64 7.15 -0.92
C GLY A 122 -10.36 7.66 -2.17
N ILE A 123 -11.14 8.76 -2.09
CA ILE A 123 -11.79 9.33 -3.27
C ILE A 123 -10.74 9.82 -4.28
N PRO A 124 -9.79 10.71 -3.92
CA PRO A 124 -8.76 11.15 -4.86
C PRO A 124 -7.93 10.00 -5.41
N ALA A 125 -7.47 9.08 -4.55
CA ALA A 125 -6.68 7.93 -4.98
C ALA A 125 -7.48 7.01 -5.92
N GLY A 126 -8.76 6.78 -5.62
CA GLY A 126 -9.66 6.00 -6.46
C GLY A 126 -9.91 6.65 -7.81
N ILE A 127 -10.10 7.97 -7.87
CA ILE A 127 -10.28 8.72 -9.12
C ILE A 127 -9.02 8.64 -9.97
N VAL A 128 -7.85 8.89 -9.38
CA VAL A 128 -6.55 8.78 -10.07
C VAL A 128 -6.38 7.38 -10.64
N THR A 129 -6.61 6.35 -9.83
CA THR A 129 -6.52 4.95 -10.24
C THR A 129 -7.50 4.60 -11.36
N ALA A 130 -8.73 5.15 -11.31
CA ALA A 130 -9.76 4.89 -12.32
C ALA A 130 -9.50 5.62 -13.66
N TYR A 131 -8.80 6.76 -13.63
CA TYR A 131 -8.54 7.57 -14.82
C TYR A 131 -7.18 7.25 -15.47
N ILE A 132 -6.16 6.97 -14.67
CA ILE A 132 -4.79 6.72 -15.13
C ILE A 132 -4.47 5.22 -15.18
N GLY A 133 -5.07 4.44 -14.30
CA GLY A 133 -4.74 3.03 -14.16
C GLY A 133 -5.03 2.22 -15.41
N GLN A 134 -4.14 1.28 -15.71
CA GLN A 134 -4.19 0.43 -16.92
C GLN A 134 -4.94 -0.89 -16.70
N SER A 135 -5.82 -0.97 -15.69
CA SER A 135 -6.59 -2.16 -15.41
C SER A 135 -7.51 -2.54 -16.57
N THR A 136 -7.64 -3.84 -16.81
CA THR A 136 -8.58 -4.39 -17.80
C THR A 136 -10.03 -4.46 -17.27
N LEU A 137 -10.26 -4.16 -15.99
CA LEU A 137 -11.58 -4.16 -15.37
C LEU A 137 -12.26 -2.79 -15.50
N HIS A 138 -13.59 -2.77 -15.30
CA HIS A 138 -14.37 -1.54 -15.32
C HIS A 138 -13.82 -0.53 -14.29
N PRO A 139 -13.61 0.76 -14.66
CA PRO A 139 -13.00 1.76 -13.78
C PRO A 139 -13.67 1.91 -12.41
N ALA A 140 -15.00 1.73 -12.35
CA ALA A 140 -15.74 1.75 -11.09
C ALA A 140 -15.31 0.66 -10.11
N ILE A 141 -14.90 -0.52 -10.60
CA ILE A 141 -14.42 -1.62 -9.74
C ILE A 141 -13.07 -1.24 -9.13
N ASN A 142 -12.15 -0.67 -9.93
CA ASN A 142 -10.88 -0.13 -9.42
C ASN A 142 -11.11 0.97 -8.38
N PHE A 143 -12.01 1.90 -8.67
CA PHE A 143 -12.37 2.96 -7.73
C PHE A 143 -12.87 2.36 -6.40
N LEU A 144 -13.85 1.44 -6.45
CA LEU A 144 -14.44 0.83 -5.26
C LEU A 144 -13.42 0.03 -4.45
N TRP A 145 -12.51 -0.69 -5.12
CA TRP A 145 -11.42 -1.42 -4.46
C TRP A 145 -10.48 -0.48 -3.69
N VAL A 146 -9.97 0.55 -4.36
CA VAL A 146 -9.07 1.53 -3.73
C VAL A 146 -9.79 2.28 -2.61
N PHE A 147 -11.02 2.71 -2.85
CA PHE A 147 -11.84 3.36 -1.85
C PHE A 147 -12.04 2.47 -0.61
N ALA A 148 -12.39 1.20 -0.80
CA ALA A 148 -12.54 0.24 0.30
C ALA A 148 -11.24 0.05 1.09
N LEU A 149 -10.08 -0.02 0.42
CA LEU A 149 -8.78 -0.11 1.08
C LEU A 149 -8.48 1.11 1.97
N PHE A 150 -8.73 2.32 1.47
CA PHE A 150 -8.49 3.54 2.24
C PHE A 150 -9.48 3.71 3.40
N ILE A 151 -10.76 3.34 3.22
CA ILE A 151 -11.73 3.26 4.32
C ILE A 151 -11.25 2.29 5.40
N THR A 152 -10.79 1.10 4.99
CA THR A 152 -10.27 0.09 5.92
C THR A 152 -9.05 0.63 6.67
N TRP A 153 -8.11 1.24 5.96
CA TRP A 153 -6.91 1.85 6.54
C TRP A 153 -7.23 2.96 7.55
N GLY A 154 -8.16 3.87 7.22
CA GLY A 154 -8.54 4.97 8.11
C GLY A 154 -9.16 4.46 9.41
N ASN A 155 -10.04 3.46 9.31
CA ASN A 155 -10.63 2.79 10.47
C ASN A 155 -9.57 2.10 11.34
N LEU A 156 -8.66 1.34 10.73
CA LEU A 156 -7.58 0.65 11.45
C LEU A 156 -6.64 1.63 12.14
N THR A 157 -6.32 2.75 11.49
CA THR A 157 -5.46 3.80 12.04
C THR A 157 -6.10 4.41 13.30
N VAL A 158 -7.34 4.87 13.22
CA VAL A 158 -8.03 5.47 14.38
C VAL A 158 -8.21 4.45 15.49
N LYS A 159 -8.62 3.21 15.18
CA LYS A 159 -8.77 2.13 16.17
C LYS A 159 -7.45 1.82 16.88
N SER A 160 -6.33 1.83 16.16
CA SER A 160 -4.99 1.66 16.73
C SER A 160 -4.62 2.82 17.64
N GLY A 161 -4.91 4.06 17.22
CA GLY A 161 -4.75 5.26 18.04
C GLY A 161 -5.52 5.16 19.36
N ARG A 162 -6.79 4.71 19.31
CA ARG A 162 -7.59 4.49 20.52
C ARG A 162 -6.92 3.51 21.48
N ARG A 163 -6.41 2.40 20.99
CA ARG A 163 -5.78 1.39 21.85
C ARG A 163 -4.44 1.84 22.43
N LEU A 164 -3.66 2.63 21.68
CA LEU A 164 -2.29 2.98 22.07
C LEU A 164 -2.20 4.29 22.88
N LEU A 165 -3.10 5.24 22.64
CA LEU A 165 -3.08 6.56 23.27
C LEU A 165 -3.96 6.64 24.52
N THR A 166 -5.03 5.85 24.61
CA THR A 166 -5.89 5.84 25.79
C THR A 166 -5.15 5.22 26.98
N VAL A 167 -4.96 6.00 28.04
CA VAL A 167 -4.44 5.52 29.34
C VAL A 167 -5.61 4.89 30.08
N PRO A 168 -5.51 3.63 30.55
CA PRO A 168 -6.57 3.05 31.38
C PRO A 168 -6.75 3.92 32.63
N ALA A 169 -8.00 4.18 33.02
CA ALA A 169 -8.31 4.87 34.26
C ALA A 169 -7.61 4.15 35.42
N THR A 170 -7.01 4.94 36.31
CA THR A 170 -6.33 4.40 37.49
C THR A 170 -7.38 3.77 38.41
N PRO A 171 -7.12 2.66 39.13
CA PRO A 171 -8.09 2.11 40.07
C PRO A 171 -8.65 3.16 41.05
N ALA A 172 -7.84 4.15 41.45
CA ALA A 172 -8.26 5.28 42.29
C ALA A 172 -9.28 6.24 41.63
N GLU A 173 -9.32 6.33 40.30
CA GLU A 173 -10.33 7.11 39.54
C GLU A 173 -11.62 6.31 39.32
N LEU A 174 -11.54 4.97 39.38
CA LEU A 174 -12.71 4.09 39.34
C LEU A 174 -13.36 4.01 40.73
N GLU A 175 -12.58 3.92 41.81
CA GLU A 175 -13.07 3.95 43.19
C GLU A 175 -13.77 5.27 43.54
N SER A 176 -13.36 6.40 42.96
CA SER A 176 -14.03 7.69 43.14
C SER A 176 -15.25 7.90 42.23
N ALA A 177 -15.48 7.01 41.26
CA ALA A 177 -16.69 6.95 40.44
C ALA A 177 -17.69 5.88 40.93
N GLU A 178 -17.26 4.94 41.77
CA GLU A 178 -18.09 3.87 42.34
C GLU A 178 -18.94 4.30 43.55
N ASP A 179 -18.73 5.51 44.10
CA ASP A 179 -19.59 6.07 45.16
C ASP A 179 -20.97 6.56 44.66
N GLY A 180 -21.31 6.33 43.38
CA GLY A 180 -22.60 6.70 42.81
C GLY A 180 -23.08 5.70 41.74
N GLU A 181 -24.05 4.88 42.11
CA GLU A 181 -24.86 3.97 41.27
C GLU A 181 -24.31 2.56 41.02
N GLU A 182 -24.89 1.61 41.76
CA GLU A 182 -24.96 0.19 41.42
C GLU A 182 -25.56 -0.01 40.02
N VAL A 183 -25.10 -1.07 39.31
CA VAL A 183 -25.70 -1.77 38.14
C VAL A 183 -24.80 -1.78 36.88
N GLN A 184 -23.89 -2.77 36.80
CA GLN A 184 -23.81 -3.82 35.75
C GLN A 184 -22.42 -4.49 35.72
N GLU A 185 -22.31 -5.59 36.46
CA GLU A 185 -21.40 -6.69 36.12
C GLU A 185 -21.71 -7.20 34.69
N GLU A 186 -20.68 -7.69 33.98
CA GLU A 186 -20.71 -8.29 32.61
C GLU A 186 -20.31 -7.41 31.39
N ARG A 187 -19.48 -6.38 31.57
CA ARG A 187 -18.50 -6.02 30.52
C ARG A 187 -17.09 -6.17 31.06
N SER A 188 -16.64 -7.42 31.16
CA SER A 188 -15.21 -7.74 31.19
C SER A 188 -14.59 -7.38 29.83
N VAL A 189 -14.46 -6.07 29.59
CA VAL A 189 -13.67 -5.52 28.50
C VAL A 189 -12.28 -6.07 28.71
N GLN A 190 -11.89 -7.09 27.92
CA GLN A 190 -10.53 -7.55 27.87
C GLN A 190 -9.66 -6.35 27.49
N VAL A 191 -9.05 -5.73 28.50
CA VAL A 191 -8.01 -4.74 28.35
C VAL A 191 -6.82 -5.49 27.78
N ILE A 192 -6.78 -5.63 26.45
CA ILE A 192 -5.61 -6.17 25.77
C ILE A 192 -4.48 -5.19 26.06
N ASP A 193 -3.45 -5.67 26.77
CA ASP A 193 -2.21 -4.93 26.99
C ASP A 193 -1.67 -4.42 25.65
N ARG A 194 -1.25 -3.15 25.59
CA ARG A 194 -0.67 -2.50 24.41
C ARG A 194 0.41 -3.36 23.77
N ARG A 195 1.21 -4.07 24.58
CA ARG A 195 2.23 -5.01 24.09
C ARG A 195 1.61 -6.16 23.28
N LYS A 196 0.57 -6.80 23.83
CA LYS A 196 -0.14 -7.91 23.16
C LYS A 196 -0.81 -7.43 21.86
N PHE A 197 -1.37 -6.22 21.86
CA PHE A 197 -1.93 -5.62 20.65
C PHE A 197 -0.87 -5.41 19.56
N LEU A 198 0.29 -4.83 19.90
CA LEU A 198 1.37 -4.60 18.93
C LEU A 198 1.95 -5.91 18.40
N ILE A 199 2.10 -6.93 19.24
CA ILE A 199 2.54 -8.26 18.80
C ILE A 199 1.52 -8.85 17.82
N GLN A 200 0.23 -8.81 18.15
CA GLN A 200 -0.82 -9.35 17.29
C GLN A 200 -0.91 -8.62 15.95
N MET A 201 -0.83 -7.28 15.96
CA MET A 201 -0.77 -6.47 14.75
C MET A 201 0.48 -6.82 13.92
N GLY A 202 1.64 -6.97 14.56
CA GLY A 202 2.89 -7.27 13.88
C GLY A 202 2.87 -8.63 13.19
N VAL A 203 2.35 -9.64 13.87
CA VAL A 203 2.16 -10.98 13.30
C VAL A 203 1.17 -10.94 12.13
N ALA A 204 0.04 -10.25 12.27
CA ALA A 204 -0.94 -10.11 11.19
C ALA A 204 -0.34 -9.41 9.96
N THR A 205 0.36 -8.28 10.17
CA THR A 205 1.08 -7.56 9.11
C THR A 205 2.09 -8.46 8.42
N ALA A 206 2.98 -9.11 9.16
CA ALA A 206 4.01 -9.97 8.60
C ALA A 206 3.39 -11.11 7.78
N THR A 207 2.32 -11.73 8.30
CA THR A 207 1.60 -12.81 7.62
C THR A 207 1.00 -12.33 6.30
N ILE A 208 0.26 -11.21 6.32
CA ILE A 208 -0.40 -10.68 5.11
C ILE A 208 0.65 -10.23 4.09
N THR A 209 1.71 -9.56 4.52
CA THR A 209 2.77 -9.08 3.61
C THR A 209 3.54 -10.25 2.99
N VAL A 210 3.96 -11.24 3.78
CA VAL A 210 4.71 -12.39 3.27
C VAL A 210 3.82 -13.26 2.37
N ALA A 211 2.59 -13.57 2.80
CA ALA A 211 1.66 -14.34 2.00
C ALA A 211 1.30 -13.60 0.70
N GLY A 212 1.03 -12.29 0.78
CA GLY A 212 0.69 -11.48 -0.38
C GLY A 212 1.85 -11.33 -1.36
N ALA A 213 3.06 -11.05 -0.87
CA ALA A 213 4.25 -10.99 -1.72
C ALA A 213 4.57 -12.34 -2.36
N GLY A 214 4.45 -13.44 -1.60
CA GLY A 214 4.65 -14.80 -2.09
C GLY A 214 3.65 -15.17 -3.19
N LEU A 215 2.35 -15.00 -2.92
CA LEU A 215 1.28 -15.26 -3.89
C LEU A 215 1.45 -14.40 -5.15
N GLY A 216 1.63 -13.09 -4.98
CA GLY A 216 1.82 -12.17 -6.11
C GLY A 216 3.02 -12.55 -6.97
N ARG A 217 4.14 -12.97 -6.36
CA ARG A 217 5.32 -13.44 -7.11
C ARG A 217 5.02 -14.71 -7.92
N THR A 218 4.35 -15.69 -7.32
CA THR A 218 4.02 -16.94 -8.04
C THR A 218 3.11 -16.68 -9.24
N LEU A 219 2.13 -15.78 -9.07
CA LEU A 219 1.22 -15.37 -10.15
C LEU A 219 1.98 -14.63 -11.26
N ALA A 220 2.86 -13.70 -10.90
CA ALA A 220 3.68 -12.95 -11.85
C ALA A 220 4.57 -13.87 -12.71
N VAL A 221 5.19 -14.89 -12.10
CA VAL A 221 5.99 -15.87 -12.84
C VAL A 221 5.12 -16.67 -13.80
N SER A 222 3.96 -17.17 -13.34
CA SER A 222 3.06 -17.95 -14.19
C SER A 222 2.50 -17.18 -15.39
N GLU A 223 2.23 -15.87 -15.21
CA GLU A 223 1.74 -15.03 -16.31
C GLU A 223 2.84 -14.78 -17.35
N ARG A 224 4.09 -14.61 -16.90
CA ARG A 224 5.24 -14.45 -17.80
C ARG A 224 5.49 -15.71 -18.63
N GLU A 225 5.49 -16.89 -18.00
CA GLU A 225 5.65 -18.16 -18.71
C GLU A 225 4.53 -18.39 -19.74
N ARG A 226 3.27 -18.02 -19.41
CA ARG A 226 2.16 -18.10 -20.37
C ARG A 226 2.40 -17.21 -21.59
N LEU A 227 2.82 -15.97 -21.38
CA LEU A 227 3.11 -15.02 -22.46
C LEU A 227 4.27 -15.48 -23.34
N GLU A 228 5.35 -16.01 -22.75
CA GLU A 228 6.49 -16.55 -23.49
C GLU A 228 6.07 -17.74 -24.38
N ASN A 229 5.22 -18.64 -23.85
CA ASN A 229 4.67 -19.76 -24.61
C ASN A 229 3.74 -19.31 -25.76
N GLU A 230 2.89 -18.30 -25.52
CA GLU A 230 2.04 -17.72 -26.56
C GLU A 230 2.86 -17.06 -27.68
N LEU A 231 3.90 -16.31 -27.32
CA LEU A 231 4.81 -15.69 -28.29
C LEU A 231 5.57 -16.74 -29.11
N ALA A 232 6.10 -17.78 -28.46
CA ALA A 232 6.75 -18.88 -29.16
C ALA A 232 5.81 -19.59 -30.15
N ALA A 233 4.55 -19.80 -29.75
CA ALA A 233 3.52 -20.39 -30.62
C ALA A 233 3.12 -19.48 -31.80
N ILE A 234 3.09 -18.16 -31.60
CA ILE A 234 2.84 -17.19 -32.68
C ILE A 234 4.04 -17.18 -33.66
N GLN A 235 5.26 -17.15 -33.13
CA GLN A 235 6.48 -17.15 -33.94
C GLN A 235 6.61 -18.43 -34.77
N SER A 236 6.27 -19.59 -34.21
CA SER A 236 6.25 -20.86 -34.94
C SER A 236 5.16 -20.91 -36.01
N ARG A 237 4.05 -20.18 -35.86
CA ARG A 237 3.01 -20.05 -36.90
C ARG A 237 3.39 -19.06 -38.00
N GLN A 238 4.19 -18.04 -37.70
CA GLN A 238 4.61 -17.00 -38.65
C GLN A 238 5.85 -17.39 -39.47
N MET A 239 6.60 -18.43 -39.09
CA MET A 239 7.61 -19.07 -39.93
C MET A 239 7.03 -20.33 -40.58
N PRO A 240 6.22 -20.24 -41.65
CA PRO A 240 6.01 -21.40 -42.51
C PRO A 240 7.37 -21.79 -43.10
N ASP A 241 7.64 -23.09 -43.26
CA ASP A 241 8.83 -23.66 -43.90
C ASP A 241 9.35 -22.71 -44.98
N MET A 242 10.41 -21.94 -44.67
CA MET A 242 11.09 -21.23 -45.74
C MET A 242 11.64 -22.33 -46.64
N PRO A 243 11.22 -22.38 -47.93
CA PRO A 243 11.72 -23.40 -48.83
C PRO A 243 13.25 -23.35 -48.78
N PRO A 244 13.92 -24.52 -48.79
CA PRO A 244 15.36 -24.58 -48.66
C PRO A 244 15.98 -23.59 -49.64
N MET A 245 16.78 -22.67 -49.11
CA MET A 245 17.53 -21.71 -49.93
C MET A 245 18.30 -22.52 -50.97
N ILE A 246 17.84 -22.44 -52.22
CA ILE A 246 18.49 -23.08 -53.35
C ILE A 246 19.91 -22.50 -53.38
N GLU A 247 20.91 -23.33 -53.05
CA GLU A 247 22.31 -22.99 -53.24
C GLU A 247 22.50 -22.64 -54.72
N LEU A 248 22.73 -21.36 -55.00
CA LEU A 248 23.11 -20.94 -56.33
C LEU A 248 24.49 -21.53 -56.64
N PRO A 249 24.70 -22.15 -57.81
CA PRO A 249 26.00 -22.68 -58.17
C PRO A 249 27.02 -21.56 -58.19
N ASN A 250 28.14 -21.76 -57.52
CA ASN A 250 29.32 -20.90 -57.66
C ASN A 250 29.84 -21.07 -59.10
N GLU A 251 29.66 -20.04 -59.94
CA GLU A 251 30.41 -19.85 -61.18
C GLU A 251 31.75 -19.14 -60.92
#